data_AF-A0A960G616-F1
#
_entry.id   AF-A0A960G616-F1
#
_cell.length_a   1.000
_cell.length_b   1.000
_cell.length_c   1.000
_cell.angle_alpha   90.00
_cell.angle_beta   90.00
_cell.angle_gamma   90.00
#
_symmetry.space_group_name_H-M   'P 1'
#
loop_
_entity.id
_entity.type
_entity.pdbx_description
1 polymer ?
#
loop_
_entity_poly.entity_id
_entity_poly.type
_entity_poly.pdbx_seq_one_letter_code
_entity_poly.pdbx_strand_id
1 'polypeptide(L)' 'GTQIHASDLVLPEGSTLLSDPEALIVNVTQAQEQQLGEVAEGEAAEGAAADEAPATDAEADSE' A
#
# COMPACT_ATOMS: atom_id res chain seq x y z
N GLY A 1 -1.30 13.23 10.03
CA GLY A 1 -0.62 11.92 10.00
C GLY A 1 0.82 12.11 9.66
N THR A 2 1.59 11.03 9.62
CA THR A 2 3.00 11.03 9.21
C THR A 2 3.18 10.00 8.12
N GLN A 3 3.79 10.40 7.00
CA GLN A 3 4.08 9.52 5.88
C GLN A 3 5.59 9.27 5.86
N ILE A 4 5.99 8.00 5.79
CA ILE A 4 7.38 7.55 5.67
C ILE A 4 7.53 6.92 4.30
N HIS A 5 8.44 7.48 3.50
CA HIS A 5 8.71 7.00 2.15
C HIS A 5 9.94 6.07 2.16
N ALA A 6 10.14 5.36 1.06
CA ALA A 6 11.25 4.42 0.92
C ALA A 6 12.62 5.11 1.04
N SER A 7 12.70 6.38 0.62
CA SER A 7 13.89 7.22 0.76
C SER A 7 14.26 7.56 2.21
N ASP A 8 13.32 7.48 3.16
CA ASP A 8 13.55 7.79 4.57
C ASP A 8 14.16 6.60 5.35
N LEU A 9 14.31 5.43 4.70
CA LEU A 9 14.81 4.20 5.33
C LEU A 9 16.33 4.23 5.50
N VAL A 10 16.79 3.93 6.72
CA VAL A 10 18.21 3.67 6.97
C VAL A 10 18.53 2.24 6.54
N LEU A 11 19.32 2.12 5.48
CA LEU A 11 19.70 0.81 4.93
C LEU A 11 20.97 0.27 5.58
N PRO A 12 21.05 -1.05 5.81
CA PRO A 12 22.27 -1.69 6.30
C PRO A 12 23.36 -1.71 5.22
N GLU A 13 24.60 -1.92 5.63
CA GLU A 13 25.75 -1.94 4.72
C GLU A 13 25.59 -3.01 3.64
N GLY A 14 25.97 -2.66 2.40
CA GLY A 14 25.88 -3.56 1.24
C GLY A 14 24.48 -3.75 0.68
N SER A 15 23.47 -3.05 1.21
CA SER A 15 22.11 -3.07 0.67
C SER A 15 21.81 -1.85 -0.21
N THR A 16 20.95 -2.05 -1.21
CA THR A 16 20.54 -1.00 -2.15
C THR A 16 19.02 -0.98 -2.22
N LEU A 17 18.42 0.21 -2.23
CA LEU A 17 16.99 0.37 -2.49
C LEU A 17 16.71 0.08 -3.97
N LEU A 18 15.86 -0.92 -4.25
CA LEU A 18 15.46 -1.29 -5.63
C LEU A 18 14.10 -0.72 -6.04
N SER A 19 13.31 -0.30 -5.06
CA SER A 19 11.98 0.29 -5.27
C SER A 19 12.06 1.79 -5.49
N ASP A 20 10.94 2.38 -5.92
CA ASP A 20 10.81 3.82 -6.05
C ASP A 20 11.04 4.53 -4.69
N PRO A 21 11.99 5.50 -4.60
CA PRO A 21 12.24 6.26 -3.38
C PRO A 21 11.04 7.08 -2.88
N GLU A 22 10.07 7.40 -3.75
CA GLU A 22 8.83 8.10 -3.39
C GLU A 22 7.71 7.14 -2.95
N ALA A 23 7.95 5.83 -2.97
CA ALA A 23 6.94 4.86 -2.53
C ALA A 23 6.60 5.08 -1.03
N LEU A 24 5.30 5.20 -0.74
CA LEU A 24 4.78 5.30 0.63
C LEU A 24 4.87 3.93 1.34
N ILE A 25 5.68 3.85 2.40
CA ILE A 25 5.91 2.61 3.15
C ILE A 25 5.03 2.55 4.41
N VAL A 26 4.91 3.68 5.13
CA VAL A 26 4.07 3.75 6.34
C VAL A 26 3.30 5.06 6.34
N ASN A 27 1.98 4.98 6.58
CA ASN A 27 1.14 6.13 6.89
C ASN A 27 0.60 6.00 8.32
N VAL A 28 1.11 6.83 9.22
CA VAL A 28 0.66 6.93 10.60
C VAL A 28 -0.51 7.90 10.68
N THR A 29 -1.68 7.41 11.04
CA THR A 29 -2.87 8.22 11.29
C THR A 29 -3.31 8.08 12.73
N GLN A 30 -3.92 9.14 13.27
CA GLN A 30 -4.55 9.06 14.59
C GLN A 30 -5.91 8.39 14.42
N ALA A 31 -6.27 7.50 15.35
CA ALA A 31 -7.62 6.99 15.42
C ALA A 31 -8.60 8.16 15.60
N GLN A 32 -9.57 8.26 14.70
CA GLN A 32 -10.67 9.21 14.84
C GLN A 32 -11.80 8.49 15.57
N GLU A 33 -12.37 9.12 16.61
CA GLU A 33 -13.61 8.64 17.18
C GLU A 33 -14.69 8.74 16.11
N GLN A 34 -15.25 7.60 15.72
CA GLN A 34 -16.35 7.58 14.78
C GLN A 34 -17.59 8.07 15.53
N GLN A 35 -17.92 9.35 15.37
CA GLN A 35 -19.19 9.90 15.82
C GLN A 35 -20.28 9.19 14.99
N LEU A 36 -20.89 8.15 15.55
CA LEU A 36 -22.02 7.44 14.95
C LEU A 36 -23.29 8.31 15.06
N GLY A 37 -23.24 9.54 14.56
CA GLY A 37 -24.42 10.31 14.20
C GLY A 37 -25.01 9.72 12.92
N GLU A 38 -26.34 9.73 12.80
CA GLU A 38 -27.15 9.08 11.76
C GLU A 38 -26.38 8.84 10.46
N VAL A 39 -26.06 7.57 10.21
CA VAL A 39 -25.41 7.09 8.99
C VAL A 39 -26.25 7.53 7.78
N ALA A 40 -25.84 8.61 7.12
CA ALA A 40 -26.18 8.78 5.73
C ALA A 40 -25.35 7.74 4.96
N GLU A 41 -26.01 6.68 4.48
CA GLU A 41 -25.46 5.69 3.56
C GLU A 41 -24.67 6.40 2.45
N GLY A 42 -23.35 6.20 2.43
CA GLY A 42 -22.44 6.87 1.51
C GLY A 42 -21.02 6.30 1.61
N GLU A 43 -20.87 5.08 1.10
CA GLU A 43 -19.66 4.45 0.54
C GLU A 43 -18.29 5.08 0.92
N ALA A 44 -17.59 4.47 1.87
CA ALA A 44 -16.13 4.63 2.00
C ALA A 44 -15.50 3.45 2.76
N ALA A 45 -15.36 2.31 2.10
CA ALA A 45 -14.47 1.23 2.55
C ALA A 45 -13.98 0.40 1.35
N GLU A 46 -13.38 1.06 0.36
CA GLU A 46 -12.67 0.37 -0.72
C GLU A 46 -11.19 0.76 -0.67
N GLY A 47 -10.39 -0.04 0.02
CA GLY A 47 -8.95 0.21 0.15
C GLY A 47 -8.13 -0.94 0.73
N ALA A 48 -8.73 -2.12 0.93
CA ALA A 48 -8.05 -3.28 1.49
C ALA A 48 -8.36 -4.55 0.68
N ALA A 49 -7.92 -4.58 -0.59
CA ALA A 49 -7.73 -5.79 -1.38
C ALA A 49 -6.61 -5.49 -2.39
N ALA A 50 -5.38 -5.94 -2.13
CA ALA A 50 -4.81 -7.18 -2.64
C ALA A 50 -4.10 -6.98 -3.99
N ASP A 51 -2.77 -7.00 -3.96
CA ASP A 51 -1.97 -7.52 -5.09
C ASP A 51 -0.85 -8.38 -4.51
N GLU A 52 -1.24 -9.55 -4.00
CA GLU A 52 -0.36 -10.69 -3.85
C GLU A 52 -0.39 -11.41 -5.20
N ALA A 53 0.72 -11.34 -5.94
CA ALA A 53 0.88 -12.08 -7.19
C ALA A 53 0.75 -13.60 -6.95
N PRO A 54 0.24 -14.32 -7.95
CA PRO A 54 0.97 -15.51 -8.37
C PRO A 54 1.27 -15.50 -9.87
N ALA A 55 2.50 -15.90 -10.17
CA ALA A 55 2.95 -16.25 -11.50
C ALA A 55 2.16 -17.46 -12.05
N THR A 56 1.68 -17.34 -13.29
CA THR A 56 1.43 -18.48 -14.18
C THR A 56 1.83 -18.09 -15.60
N ASP A 57 3.03 -18.51 -15.97
CA ASP A 57 3.48 -18.71 -17.34
C ASP A 57 2.65 -19.85 -17.95
N ALA A 58 1.77 -19.53 -18.91
CA ALA A 58 1.05 -20.51 -19.70
C ALA A 58 0.38 -19.88 -20.94
N GLU A 59 1.16 -19.50 -21.96
CA GLU A 59 0.64 -19.42 -23.34
C GLU A 59 1.70 -19.94 -24.32
N ALA A 60 1.64 -21.25 -24.56
CA ALA A 60 2.05 -21.84 -25.82
C ALA A 60 0.87 -21.79 -26.80
N ASP A 61 1.19 -21.45 -28.05
CA ASP A 61 0.48 -21.81 -29.29
C ASP A 61 -0.72 -20.94 -29.76
N SER A 62 -0.45 -20.01 -30.71
CA SER A 62 -1.16 -19.91 -32.03
C SER A 62 -1.06 -18.49 -32.65
N GLU A 63 -0.13 -18.26 -33.58
CA GLU A 63 -0.36 -17.78 -34.97
C GLU A 63 0.91 -17.95 -35.81
#